data_AF-A0A545AGQ2-F1
#
_entry.id   AF-A0A545AGQ2-F1
#
_cell.length_a   1.000
_cell.length_b   1.000
_cell.length_c   1.000
_cell.angle_alpha   90.00
_cell.angle_beta   90.00
_cell.angle_gamma   90.00
#
_symmetry.space_group_name_H-M   'P 1'
#
loop_
_entity.id
_entity.type
_entity.pdbx_description
1 polymer ?
#
loop_
_entity_poly.entity_id
_entity_poly.type
_entity_poly.pdbx_seq_one_letter_code
_entity_poly.pdbx_strand_id
1 'polypeptide(L)'
;MTSNLRRTLAAAVCAAGLAVAAVIAAPASAATPDGPSGPVIYDRGLWYQKDTPSGGAADRSFSFGRRGSDLDVPVVGDWNGDGSETVGIARADGTADTFTWFLRNANSAGPSDLSFTFGRPGLTEVLRGTPIAGNFDPADDAYEVGYVIPDTSGTLRWTIRRDLGASSPTVTFAYGHLGDRPVVGDWDGDGVDTAGIVRGKQWMEINDVLAGGSPDTNFPFGATASHLREEPVVGDWDGNGTDTPGLLRNVPASNPEGGLQLWLYRNENTTGGADGSFVFGSDAFRVGVDALFVPRLTIDVS
;
A
#
# COMPACT_ATOMS: atom_id res chain seq x y z
N MET A 1 -41.44 -61.01 -32.29
CA MET A 1 -40.73 -59.75 -32.66
C MET A 1 -39.66 -59.53 -31.60
N THR A 2 -38.47 -60.06 -31.83
CA THR A 2 -37.37 -60.15 -30.87
C THR A 2 -36.10 -59.61 -31.49
N SER A 3 -35.41 -58.77 -30.71
CA SER A 3 -33.97 -58.46 -30.68
C SER A 3 -33.14 -58.63 -31.96
N ASN A 4 -32.39 -57.59 -32.35
CA ASN A 4 -30.97 -57.68 -32.69
C ASN A 4 -30.44 -56.33 -33.18
N LEU A 5 -29.59 -55.66 -32.41
CA LEU A 5 -28.56 -54.79 -32.98
C LEU A 5 -27.19 -55.21 -32.44
N ARG A 6 -26.44 -55.93 -33.27
CA ARG A 6 -24.98 -56.08 -33.20
C ARG A 6 -24.36 -55.00 -34.07
N ARG A 7 -23.32 -54.31 -33.57
CA ARG A 7 -22.19 -53.73 -34.33
C ARG A 7 -21.08 -53.37 -33.32
N THR A 8 -20.10 -54.27 -33.15
CA THR A 8 -18.72 -54.24 -33.69
C THR A 8 -17.75 -53.47 -32.79
N LEU A 9 -16.86 -54.23 -32.13
CA LEU A 9 -15.69 -53.78 -31.39
C LEU A 9 -14.59 -53.30 -32.35
N ALA A 10 -13.95 -52.18 -32.04
CA ALA A 10 -12.57 -51.88 -32.42
C ALA A 10 -11.87 -51.27 -31.20
N ALA A 11 -10.76 -51.90 -30.82
CA ALA A 11 -9.98 -51.59 -29.63
C ALA A 11 -9.27 -50.23 -29.72
N ALA A 12 -9.16 -49.53 -28.59
CA ALA A 12 -8.18 -48.48 -28.39
C ALA A 12 -7.67 -48.52 -26.93
N VAL A 13 -6.54 -49.22 -26.79
CA VAL A 13 -5.39 -48.99 -25.90
C VAL A 13 -5.61 -48.02 -24.73
N CYS A 14 -5.47 -48.56 -23.51
CA CYS A 14 -5.19 -47.78 -22.31
C CYS A 14 -3.90 -46.96 -22.48
N ALA A 15 -4.03 -45.65 -22.59
CA ALA A 15 -2.97 -44.71 -22.22
C ALA A 15 -3.45 -43.97 -20.98
N ALA A 16 -2.80 -44.24 -19.85
CA ALA A 16 -2.95 -43.46 -18.63
C ALA A 16 -2.38 -42.06 -18.90
N GLY A 17 -3.21 -41.16 -19.40
CA GLY A 17 -2.93 -39.73 -19.40
C GLY A 17 -3.17 -39.23 -17.98
N LEU A 18 -2.08 -39.03 -17.23
CA LEU A 18 -2.10 -38.22 -16.03
C LEU A 18 -2.49 -36.81 -16.49
N ALA A 19 -3.79 -36.49 -16.46
CA ALA A 19 -4.23 -35.12 -16.56
C ALA A 19 -3.71 -34.43 -15.31
N VAL A 20 -2.57 -33.73 -15.45
CA VAL A 20 -2.25 -32.63 -14.56
C VAL A 20 -3.36 -31.63 -14.83
N ALA A 21 -4.45 -31.73 -14.06
CA ALA A 21 -5.28 -30.58 -13.84
C ALA A 21 -4.31 -29.56 -13.23
N ALA A 22 -3.90 -28.59 -14.03
CA ALA A 22 -3.39 -27.36 -13.47
C ALA A 22 -4.50 -26.92 -12.51
N VAL A 23 -4.23 -27.04 -11.22
CA VAL A 23 -4.89 -26.20 -10.25
C VAL A 23 -4.39 -24.81 -10.60
N ILE A 24 -5.01 -24.20 -11.61
CA ILE A 24 -5.16 -22.75 -11.62
C ILE A 24 -5.88 -22.50 -10.31
N ALA A 25 -5.12 -22.04 -9.32
CA ALA A 25 -5.72 -21.40 -8.17
C ALA A 25 -6.77 -20.45 -8.74
N ALA A 26 -7.97 -20.46 -8.17
CA ALA A 26 -8.84 -19.32 -8.37
C ALA A 26 -8.00 -18.07 -8.08
N PRO A 27 -8.09 -16.99 -8.88
CA PRO A 27 -7.49 -15.75 -8.45
C PRO A 27 -7.89 -15.51 -7.00
N ALA A 28 -6.98 -14.95 -6.19
CA ALA A 28 -7.35 -14.32 -4.93
C ALA A 28 -8.67 -13.60 -5.18
N SER A 29 -9.63 -13.78 -4.27
CA SER A 29 -10.95 -13.23 -4.44
C SER A 29 -10.78 -11.79 -4.87
N ALA A 30 -11.30 -11.39 -6.03
CA ALA A 30 -11.50 -9.98 -6.33
C ALA A 30 -12.05 -9.37 -5.04
N ALA A 31 -11.29 -8.47 -4.44
CA ALA A 31 -11.36 -8.10 -3.03
C ALA A 31 -12.80 -8.16 -2.53
N THR A 32 -13.11 -9.08 -1.60
CA THR A 32 -14.42 -9.01 -0.94
C THR A 32 -14.47 -7.71 -0.12
N PRO A 33 -15.61 -7.00 -0.12
CA PRO A 33 -15.69 -5.55 0.08
C PRO A 33 -15.18 -5.09 1.45
N ASP A 34 -14.40 -4.02 1.42
CA ASP A 34 -13.52 -3.55 2.49
C ASP A 34 -14.29 -2.95 3.67
N GLY A 35 -13.74 -3.13 4.88
CA GLY A 35 -14.07 -2.29 6.03
C GLY A 35 -13.70 -0.81 5.78
N PRO A 36 -14.14 0.12 6.63
CA PRO A 36 -13.95 1.55 6.36
C PRO A 36 -12.46 1.96 6.38
N SER A 37 -11.92 2.32 5.22
CA SER A 37 -10.53 2.74 5.04
C SER A 37 -10.44 4.20 4.62
N GLY A 38 -10.88 5.10 5.51
CA GLY A 38 -10.67 6.53 5.29
C GLY A 38 -9.22 6.96 5.49
N PRO A 39 -8.90 8.23 5.17
CA PRO A 39 -7.59 8.82 5.36
C PRO A 39 -7.08 8.71 6.80
N VAL A 40 -5.76 8.52 6.94
CA VAL A 40 -5.07 8.36 8.22
C VAL A 40 -3.99 9.42 8.38
N ILE A 41 -3.94 10.03 9.57
CA ILE A 41 -2.84 10.91 10.00
C ILE A 41 -2.18 10.29 11.22
N TYR A 42 -0.86 10.15 11.14
CA TYR A 42 -0.02 9.77 12.27
C TYR A 42 0.80 10.98 12.73
N ASP A 43 0.76 11.28 14.03
CA ASP A 43 1.60 12.30 14.66
C ASP A 43 2.27 11.74 15.91
N ARG A 44 3.54 11.34 15.77
CA ARG A 44 4.43 11.00 16.89
C ARG A 44 3.81 10.02 17.90
N GLY A 45 3.16 8.97 17.40
CA GLY A 45 2.52 7.92 18.20
C GLY A 45 1.03 8.11 18.43
N LEU A 46 0.42 9.15 17.87
CA LEU A 46 -1.04 9.36 17.83
C LEU A 46 -1.56 9.10 16.43
N TRP A 47 -2.59 8.29 16.32
CA TRP A 47 -3.30 7.98 15.08
C TRP A 47 -4.63 8.72 15.08
N TYR A 48 -4.97 9.29 13.93
CA TYR A 48 -6.26 9.93 13.63
C TYR A 48 -6.78 9.31 12.35
N GLN A 49 -7.93 8.66 12.40
CA GLN A 49 -8.50 7.93 11.27
C GLN A 49 -9.88 8.46 10.95
N LYS A 50 -10.19 8.51 9.65
CA LYS A 50 -11.56 8.60 9.16
C LYS A 50 -12.03 7.24 8.68
N ASP A 51 -13.33 7.03 8.69
CA ASP A 51 -13.95 5.84 8.07
C ASP A 51 -14.22 6.05 6.57
N THR A 52 -14.25 7.31 6.11
CA THR A 52 -14.51 7.70 4.71
C THR A 52 -13.66 8.92 4.33
N PRO A 53 -13.44 9.22 3.03
CA PRO A 53 -12.66 10.38 2.57
C PRO A 53 -13.52 11.65 2.70
N SER A 54 -13.74 12.04 3.95
CA SER A 54 -14.58 13.14 4.34
C SER A 54 -13.82 14.12 5.23
N GLY A 55 -14.26 15.37 5.21
CA GLY A 55 -13.65 16.39 6.04
C GLY A 55 -14.08 16.34 7.51
N GLY A 56 -13.41 17.13 8.35
CA GLY A 56 -13.79 17.34 9.75
C GLY A 56 -12.95 16.55 10.76
N ALA A 57 -13.54 16.25 11.91
CA ALA A 57 -12.85 15.53 12.98
C ALA A 57 -12.61 14.05 12.61
N ALA A 58 -11.57 13.46 13.21
CA ALA A 58 -11.31 12.04 13.11
C ALA A 58 -12.46 11.23 13.72
N ASP A 59 -12.81 10.12 13.09
CA ASP A 59 -13.81 9.18 13.59
C ASP A 59 -13.19 8.32 14.71
N ARG A 60 -11.87 8.07 14.64
CA ARG A 60 -11.09 7.41 15.69
C ARG A 60 -9.80 8.17 15.97
N SER A 61 -9.42 8.22 17.26
CA SER A 61 -8.10 8.68 17.68
C SER A 61 -7.55 7.83 18.83
N PHE A 62 -6.32 7.35 18.71
CA PHE A 62 -5.69 6.50 19.72
C PHE A 62 -4.16 6.55 19.64
N SER A 63 -3.50 6.03 20.68
CA SER A 63 -2.03 5.92 20.70
C SER A 63 -1.57 4.52 20.32
N PHE A 64 -0.68 4.43 19.34
CA PHE A 64 0.07 3.22 18.99
C PHE A 64 1.45 3.65 18.47
N GLY A 65 2.50 3.04 18.99
CA GLY A 65 3.88 3.48 18.78
C GLY A 65 4.53 4.17 19.97
N ARG A 66 5.77 4.58 19.78
CA ARG A 66 6.58 5.26 20.79
C ARG A 66 6.34 6.76 20.68
N ARG A 67 5.58 7.30 21.63
CA ARG A 67 5.24 8.71 21.67
C ARG A 67 6.48 9.60 21.61
N GLY A 68 6.50 10.54 20.67
CA GLY A 68 7.60 11.50 20.48
C GLY A 68 8.85 10.95 19.79
N SER A 69 8.85 9.70 19.32
CA SER A 69 9.95 9.14 18.53
C SER A 69 9.84 9.58 17.07
N ASP A 70 10.99 9.85 16.45
CA ASP A 70 11.20 10.09 15.01
C ASP A 70 11.71 8.84 14.28
N LEU A 71 11.62 7.69 14.95
CA LEU A 71 12.07 6.40 14.44
C LEU A 71 10.91 5.50 14.02
N ASP A 72 9.69 5.88 14.37
CA ASP A 72 8.47 5.15 14.03
C ASP A 72 7.96 5.66 12.69
N VAL A 73 7.97 4.78 11.70
CA VAL A 73 7.28 5.02 10.43
C VAL A 73 5.94 4.29 10.49
N PRO A 74 4.81 5.01 10.37
CA PRO A 74 3.48 4.38 10.34
C PRO A 74 3.30 3.61 9.03
N VAL A 75 2.63 2.47 9.08
CA VAL A 75 2.13 1.71 7.91
C VAL A 75 0.71 1.23 8.21
N VAL A 76 -0.05 0.89 7.17
CA VAL A 76 -1.40 0.36 7.28
C VAL A 76 -1.51 -0.86 6.37
N GLY A 77 -2.31 -1.85 6.77
CA GLY A 77 -2.58 -3.03 5.95
C GLY A 77 -3.50 -4.02 6.66
N ASP A 78 -4.06 -4.94 5.90
CA ASP A 78 -4.81 -6.09 6.41
C ASP A 78 -3.84 -7.21 6.77
N TRP A 79 -3.24 -7.13 7.95
CA TRP A 79 -2.17 -8.04 8.36
C TRP A 79 -2.60 -9.51 8.53
N ASN A 80 -3.90 -9.78 8.59
CA ASN A 80 -4.46 -11.11 8.86
C ASN A 80 -5.45 -11.60 7.81
N GLY A 81 -5.62 -10.87 6.70
CA GLY A 81 -6.48 -11.25 5.59
C GLY A 81 -7.96 -11.33 5.99
N ASP A 82 -8.41 -10.47 6.92
CA ASP A 82 -9.82 -10.45 7.35
C ASP A 82 -10.67 -9.37 6.67
N GLY A 83 -10.10 -8.67 5.69
CA GLY A 83 -10.70 -7.58 4.94
C GLY A 83 -10.69 -6.24 5.67
N SER A 84 -9.99 -6.13 6.82
CA SER A 84 -9.87 -4.88 7.57
C SER A 84 -8.44 -4.39 7.66
N GLU A 85 -8.18 -3.23 7.07
CA GLU A 85 -6.89 -2.56 7.20
C GLU A 85 -6.71 -1.92 8.58
N THR A 86 -5.55 -2.18 9.18
CA THR A 86 -5.26 -1.83 10.56
C THR A 86 -3.84 -1.30 10.75
N VAL A 87 -3.59 -0.67 11.90
CA VAL A 87 -2.35 0.08 12.13
C VAL A 87 -1.11 -0.80 12.28
N GLY A 88 0.00 -0.33 11.74
CA GLY A 88 1.33 -0.91 11.90
C GLY A 88 2.41 0.15 12.06
N ILE A 89 3.56 -0.25 12.61
CA ILE A 89 4.74 0.60 12.76
C ILE A 89 5.98 -0.17 12.35
N ALA A 90 6.76 0.41 11.44
CA ALA A 90 8.13 0.04 11.19
C ALA A 90 9.04 0.98 11.99
N ARG A 91 9.65 0.46 13.06
CA ARG A 91 10.59 1.23 13.89
C ARG A 91 12.01 0.99 13.43
N ALA A 92 12.70 2.03 12.98
CA ALA A 92 14.12 1.97 12.69
C ALA A 92 14.94 1.91 14.00
N ASP A 93 15.64 0.80 14.23
CA ASP A 93 16.68 0.75 15.26
C ASP A 93 18.00 1.25 14.67
N GLY A 94 18.33 2.51 14.95
CA GLY A 94 19.57 3.15 14.49
C GLY A 94 20.85 2.52 15.04
N THR A 95 20.78 1.65 16.05
CA THR A 95 21.96 0.94 16.58
C THR A 95 22.19 -0.42 15.93
N ALA A 96 21.12 -1.07 15.48
CA ALA A 96 21.15 -2.43 14.93
C ALA A 96 21.03 -2.48 13.39
N ASP A 97 20.81 -1.34 12.73
CA ASP A 97 20.51 -1.27 11.28
C ASP A 97 19.38 -2.26 10.90
N THR A 98 18.31 -2.27 11.69
CA THR A 98 17.15 -3.12 11.41
C THR A 98 15.84 -2.40 11.68
N PHE A 99 14.80 -2.74 10.90
CA PHE A 99 13.44 -2.38 11.28
C PHE A 99 12.88 -3.45 12.21
N THR A 100 12.28 -2.99 13.31
CA THR A 100 11.35 -3.80 14.10
C THR A 100 9.93 -3.42 13.72
N TRP A 101 9.17 -4.39 13.23
CA TRP A 101 7.79 -4.24 12.82
C TRP A 101 6.87 -4.56 13.99
N PHE A 102 5.84 -3.74 14.15
CA PHE A 102 4.79 -3.88 15.16
C PHE A 102 3.46 -3.72 14.45
N LEU A 103 2.76 -4.82 14.18
CA LEU A 103 1.49 -4.83 13.45
C LEU A 103 0.36 -5.17 14.42
N ARG A 104 -0.79 -4.55 14.25
CA ARG A 104 -1.92 -4.69 15.16
C ARG A 104 -3.20 -4.84 14.36
N ASN A 105 -3.95 -5.91 14.59
CA ASN A 105 -5.19 -6.26 13.88
C ASN A 105 -6.41 -5.51 14.45
N ALA A 106 -6.17 -4.31 14.98
CA ALA A 106 -7.21 -3.49 15.58
C ALA A 106 -6.83 -2.01 15.56
N ASN A 107 -7.74 -1.19 15.07
CA ASN A 107 -7.66 0.28 15.07
C ASN A 107 -7.93 0.86 16.46
N SER A 108 -7.03 0.57 17.41
CA SER A 108 -7.11 0.95 18.82
C SER A 108 -5.73 0.99 19.47
N ALA A 109 -5.64 1.61 20.66
CA ALA A 109 -4.45 1.51 21.49
C ALA A 109 -4.24 0.07 22.00
N GLY A 110 -3.00 -0.31 22.27
CA GLY A 110 -2.66 -1.62 22.83
C GLY A 110 -1.30 -2.14 22.35
N PRO A 111 -0.92 -3.36 22.77
CA PRO A 111 0.25 -4.03 22.23
C PRO A 111 0.05 -4.38 20.74
N SER A 112 1.14 -4.65 20.01
CA SER A 112 1.07 -5.25 18.69
C SER A 112 0.65 -6.73 18.78
N ASP A 113 -0.09 -7.20 17.80
CA ASP A 113 -0.45 -8.63 17.66
C ASP A 113 0.69 -9.42 16.98
N LEU A 114 1.40 -8.78 16.05
CA LEU A 114 2.60 -9.33 15.43
C LEU A 114 3.81 -8.42 15.68
N SER A 115 4.95 -9.02 16.01
CA SER A 115 6.22 -8.31 16.07
C SER A 115 7.38 -9.17 15.59
N PHE A 116 8.20 -8.58 14.71
CA PHE A 116 9.36 -9.25 14.14
C PHE A 116 10.38 -8.22 13.64
N THR A 117 11.59 -8.70 13.33
CA THR A 117 12.63 -7.88 12.68
C THR A 117 12.73 -8.26 11.22
N PHE A 118 12.80 -7.26 10.35
CA PHE A 118 12.96 -7.47 8.92
C PHE A 118 13.48 -6.21 8.25
N GLY A 119 14.44 -6.36 7.35
CA GLY A 119 14.97 -5.25 6.56
C GLY A 119 15.96 -4.36 7.31
N ARG A 120 16.51 -3.40 6.56
CA ARG A 120 17.57 -2.49 6.99
C ARG A 120 17.14 -1.04 6.73
N PRO A 121 17.06 -0.17 7.75
CA PRO A 121 16.70 1.22 7.62
C PRO A 121 17.82 2.05 7.01
N GLY A 122 19.07 1.56 6.96
CA GLY A 122 20.20 2.34 6.48
C GLY A 122 20.69 3.31 7.56
N LEU A 123 22.02 3.35 7.72
CA LEU A 123 22.66 4.04 8.85
C LEU A 123 22.99 5.52 8.61
N THR A 124 22.51 6.13 7.52
CA THR A 124 22.78 7.53 7.20
C THR A 124 21.51 8.28 6.86
N GLU A 125 21.43 9.57 7.21
CA GLU A 125 20.27 10.44 6.93
C GLU A 125 19.91 10.52 5.44
N VAL A 126 20.86 10.24 4.54
CA VAL A 126 20.65 10.25 3.07
C VAL A 126 20.10 8.92 2.56
N LEU A 127 20.24 7.84 3.33
CA LEU A 127 19.88 6.46 2.93
C LEU A 127 18.85 5.84 3.89
N ARG A 128 17.99 6.66 4.51
CA ARG A 128 16.89 6.11 5.33
C ARG A 128 15.95 5.34 4.40
N GLY A 129 15.88 4.03 4.60
CA GLY A 129 14.98 3.15 3.89
C GLY A 129 13.54 3.54 4.18
N THR A 130 12.68 3.41 3.17
CA THR A 130 11.25 3.67 3.27
C THR A 130 10.53 2.33 3.50
N PRO A 131 9.92 2.11 4.68
CA PRO A 131 8.99 1.02 4.90
C PRO A 131 7.81 1.08 3.93
N ILE A 132 7.39 -0.06 3.43
CA ILE A 132 6.21 -0.22 2.59
C ILE A 132 5.37 -1.39 3.10
N ALA A 133 4.07 -1.34 2.83
CA ALA A 133 3.12 -2.40 3.10
C ALA A 133 2.12 -2.48 1.94
N GLY A 134 1.56 -3.66 1.71
CA GLY A 134 0.61 -3.95 0.64
C GLY A 134 0.37 -5.45 0.50
N ASN A 135 -0.63 -5.84 -0.28
CA ASN A 135 -0.85 -7.23 -0.68
C ASN A 135 0.08 -7.62 -1.83
N PHE A 136 1.26 -8.16 -1.54
CA PHE A 136 2.25 -8.53 -2.54
C PHE A 136 2.21 -10.02 -2.94
N ASP A 137 1.34 -10.83 -2.33
CA ASP A 137 1.17 -12.24 -2.68
C ASP A 137 -0.22 -12.54 -3.25
N PRO A 138 -0.35 -12.86 -4.56
CA PRO A 138 -1.64 -13.27 -5.15
C PRO A 138 -2.22 -14.58 -4.58
N ALA A 139 -1.54 -15.22 -3.63
CA ALA A 139 -1.98 -16.46 -3.01
C ALA A 139 -2.97 -16.24 -1.85
N ASP A 140 -2.98 -15.06 -1.23
CA ASP A 140 -3.90 -14.70 -0.16
C ASP A 140 -4.18 -13.18 -0.14
N ASP A 141 -5.02 -12.75 0.79
CA ASP A 141 -5.44 -11.34 0.94
C ASP A 141 -4.70 -10.65 2.10
N ALA A 142 -3.71 -11.31 2.71
CA ALA A 142 -3.01 -10.76 3.86
C ALA A 142 -1.86 -9.87 3.42
N TYR A 143 -1.84 -8.64 3.92
CA TYR A 143 -0.82 -7.67 3.58
C TYR A 143 0.53 -8.05 4.17
N GLU A 144 1.57 -7.88 3.38
CA GLU A 144 2.93 -8.03 3.82
C GLU A 144 3.69 -6.70 3.90
N VAL A 145 5.00 -6.81 4.10
CA VAL A 145 5.86 -5.67 4.40
C VAL A 145 7.13 -5.70 3.57
N GLY A 146 7.65 -4.52 3.29
CA GLY A 146 8.88 -4.35 2.56
C GLY A 146 9.64 -3.12 3.02
N TYR A 147 10.78 -2.90 2.39
CA TYR A 147 11.49 -1.63 2.49
C TYR A 147 12.19 -1.29 1.19
N VAL A 148 12.34 0.01 0.94
CA VAL A 148 13.01 0.55 -0.24
C VAL A 148 14.21 1.37 0.19
N ILE A 149 15.39 1.06 -0.32
CA ILE A 149 16.62 1.79 -0.01
C ILE A 149 17.44 2.07 -1.27
N PRO A 150 17.95 3.30 -1.48
CA PRO A 150 18.86 3.59 -2.58
C PRO A 150 20.20 2.86 -2.41
N ASP A 151 20.71 2.28 -3.49
CA ASP A 151 22.09 1.77 -3.55
C ASP A 151 23.10 2.90 -3.81
N THR A 152 24.39 2.56 -3.89
CA THR A 152 25.47 3.55 -4.09
C THR A 152 25.42 4.25 -5.46
N SER A 153 24.69 3.69 -6.44
CA SER A 153 24.44 4.34 -7.73
C SER A 153 23.25 5.30 -7.68
N GLY A 154 22.53 5.34 -6.56
CA GLY A 154 21.28 6.06 -6.42
C GLY A 154 20.10 5.32 -7.03
N THR A 155 20.20 4.02 -7.32
CA THR A 155 19.06 3.22 -7.77
C THR A 155 18.29 2.71 -6.55
N LEU A 156 16.97 2.87 -6.53
CA LEU A 156 16.14 2.36 -5.43
C LEU A 156 16.04 0.84 -5.52
N ARG A 157 16.42 0.15 -4.44
CA ARG A 157 16.28 -1.28 -4.26
C ARG A 157 15.09 -1.58 -3.36
N TRP A 158 14.13 -2.31 -3.90
CA TRP A 158 12.94 -2.78 -3.21
C TRP A 158 13.22 -4.17 -2.66
N THR A 159 12.91 -4.41 -1.39
CA THR A 159 12.97 -5.74 -0.78
C THR A 159 11.66 -5.99 -0.05
N ILE A 160 10.88 -6.92 -0.56
CA ILE A 160 9.57 -7.29 -0.05
C ILE A 160 9.67 -8.66 0.60
N ARG A 161 9.05 -8.80 1.77
CA ARG A 161 8.82 -10.07 2.45
C ARG A 161 7.42 -10.53 2.05
N ARG A 162 7.26 -11.74 1.49
CA ARG A 162 5.98 -12.22 0.90
C ARG A 162 5.17 -13.13 1.83
N ASP A 163 5.49 -13.14 3.13
CA ASP A 163 4.60 -13.65 4.15
C ASP A 163 5.02 -13.08 5.51
N LEU A 164 4.11 -13.08 6.49
CA LEU A 164 4.44 -12.68 7.86
C LEU A 164 4.92 -13.86 8.73
N GLY A 165 5.03 -15.06 8.15
CA GLY A 165 5.44 -16.31 8.79
C GLY A 165 6.96 -16.49 8.96
N ALA A 166 7.36 -17.48 9.76
CA ALA A 166 8.76 -17.64 10.19
C ALA A 166 9.77 -17.96 9.06
N SER A 167 9.32 -18.47 7.91
CA SER A 167 10.17 -18.89 6.79
C SER A 167 9.91 -18.08 5.51
N SER A 168 9.68 -16.78 5.71
CA SER A 168 9.20 -15.92 4.63
C SER A 168 10.15 -15.79 3.44
N PRO A 169 9.69 -16.06 2.20
CA PRO A 169 10.44 -15.72 1.02
C PRO A 169 10.53 -14.20 0.84
N THR A 170 11.62 -13.75 0.24
CA THR A 170 11.81 -12.35 -0.11
C THR A 170 11.93 -12.17 -1.60
N VAL A 171 11.37 -11.08 -2.12
CA VAL A 171 11.53 -10.63 -3.50
C VAL A 171 12.35 -9.35 -3.48
N THR A 172 13.31 -9.23 -4.40
CA THR A 172 14.18 -8.06 -4.49
C THR A 172 14.35 -7.63 -5.93
N PHE A 173 14.14 -6.34 -6.19
CA PHE A 173 14.31 -5.74 -7.50
C PHE A 173 14.74 -4.27 -7.38
N ALA A 174 15.03 -3.65 -8.52
CA ALA A 174 15.48 -2.26 -8.60
C ALA A 174 14.49 -1.45 -9.44
N TYR A 175 13.96 -0.36 -8.90
CA TYR A 175 12.98 0.48 -9.57
C TYR A 175 12.94 1.89 -8.99
N GLY A 176 13.20 2.90 -9.81
CA GLY A 176 13.33 4.30 -9.40
C GLY A 176 14.75 4.70 -8.99
N HIS A 177 14.90 5.99 -8.66
CA HIS A 177 16.17 6.63 -8.32
C HIS A 177 16.07 7.43 -7.02
N LEU A 178 17.22 7.75 -6.43
CA LEU A 178 17.36 8.58 -5.25
C LEU A 178 16.63 9.92 -5.45
N GLY A 179 15.70 10.23 -4.55
CA GLY A 179 14.85 11.41 -4.61
C GLY A 179 13.44 11.14 -5.13
N ASP A 180 13.22 9.98 -5.76
CA ASP A 180 11.86 9.49 -6.02
C ASP A 180 11.21 9.00 -4.72
N ARG A 181 9.89 9.09 -4.67
CA ARG A 181 9.10 8.65 -3.52
C ARG A 181 8.44 7.30 -3.83
N PRO A 182 8.79 6.21 -3.13
CA PRO A 182 8.11 4.93 -3.27
C PRO A 182 6.63 5.04 -2.90
N VAL A 183 5.78 4.41 -3.70
CA VAL A 183 4.35 4.20 -3.41
C VAL A 183 3.96 2.76 -3.78
N VAL A 184 2.87 2.26 -3.20
CA VAL A 184 2.37 0.90 -3.37
C VAL A 184 0.85 0.97 -3.50
N GLY A 185 0.29 0.11 -4.35
CA GLY A 185 -1.15 -0.07 -4.55
C GLY A 185 -1.43 -1.11 -5.64
N ASP A 186 -2.70 -1.40 -5.87
CA ASP A 186 -3.23 -2.23 -6.94
C ASP A 186 -3.78 -1.35 -8.06
N TRP A 187 -2.99 -1.18 -9.11
CA TRP A 187 -3.19 -0.11 -10.09
C TRP A 187 -4.02 -0.53 -11.28
N ASP A 188 -4.22 -1.83 -11.45
CA ASP A 188 -5.02 -2.44 -12.51
C ASP A 188 -6.28 -3.18 -11.97
N GLY A 189 -6.43 -3.24 -10.65
CA GLY A 189 -7.59 -3.80 -9.96
C GLY A 189 -7.59 -5.32 -9.91
N ASP A 190 -6.42 -5.95 -9.97
CA ASP A 190 -6.27 -7.41 -9.97
C ASP A 190 -6.21 -8.03 -8.56
N GLY A 191 -6.19 -7.19 -7.53
CA GLY A 191 -6.10 -7.53 -6.12
C GLY A 191 -4.68 -7.48 -5.54
N VAL A 192 -3.65 -7.35 -6.38
CA VAL A 192 -2.23 -7.43 -6.01
C VAL A 192 -1.57 -6.06 -6.06
N ASP A 193 -0.98 -5.69 -4.94
CA ASP A 193 -0.22 -4.46 -4.86
C ASP A 193 1.15 -4.60 -5.54
N THR A 194 1.52 -3.56 -6.27
CA THR A 194 2.78 -3.46 -7.00
C THR A 194 3.44 -2.09 -6.79
N ALA A 195 4.71 -2.00 -7.20
CA ALA A 195 5.59 -0.90 -6.79
C ALA A 195 5.55 0.29 -7.76
N GLY A 196 5.30 1.49 -7.22
CA GLY A 196 5.30 2.76 -7.95
C GLY A 196 6.29 3.78 -7.42
N ILE A 197 6.56 4.80 -8.22
CA ILE A 197 7.42 5.91 -7.81
C ILE A 197 6.85 7.26 -8.24
N VAL A 198 6.93 8.24 -7.34
CA VAL A 198 6.59 9.64 -7.63
C VAL A 198 7.87 10.47 -7.75
N ARG A 199 8.14 10.95 -8.97
CA ARG A 199 9.26 11.84 -9.28
C ARG A 199 8.77 13.28 -9.40
N GLY A 200 8.86 14.02 -8.30
CA GLY A 200 8.34 15.39 -8.22
C GLY A 200 6.81 15.41 -8.30
N LYS A 201 6.26 15.63 -9.51
CA LYS A 201 4.81 15.59 -9.80
C LYS A 201 4.44 14.56 -10.87
N GLN A 202 5.42 13.78 -11.31
CA GLN A 202 5.21 12.67 -12.23
C GLN A 202 4.93 11.43 -11.40
N TRP A 203 3.73 10.91 -11.52
CA TRP A 203 3.37 9.59 -11.06
C TRP A 203 3.84 8.63 -12.12
N MET A 204 4.88 7.89 -11.80
CA MET A 204 5.46 6.89 -12.68
C MET A 204 4.97 5.55 -12.17
N GLU A 205 4.00 5.03 -12.89
CA GLU A 205 3.29 3.83 -12.53
C GLU A 205 4.05 2.62 -13.06
N ILE A 206 4.49 1.84 -12.10
CA ILE A 206 4.26 0.41 -11.96
C ILE A 206 4.70 -0.51 -13.09
N ASN A 207 5.26 -1.61 -12.62
CA ASN A 207 5.42 -2.87 -13.32
C ASN A 207 4.32 -3.76 -12.73
N ASP A 208 3.43 -4.33 -13.54
CA ASP A 208 2.37 -5.29 -13.11
C ASP A 208 2.96 -6.62 -12.59
N VAL A 209 4.23 -6.59 -12.19
CA VAL A 209 5.07 -7.64 -11.65
C VAL A 209 6.00 -7.01 -10.64
N LEU A 210 6.31 -7.71 -9.54
CA LEU A 210 7.35 -7.32 -8.57
C LEU A 210 8.78 -7.41 -9.15
N ALA A 211 9.06 -6.59 -10.16
CA ALA A 211 10.32 -6.56 -10.90
C ALA A 211 10.73 -5.11 -11.24
N GLY A 212 11.97 -4.93 -11.69
CA GLY A 212 12.42 -3.66 -12.27
C GLY A 212 11.99 -3.54 -13.73
N GLY A 213 12.06 -2.33 -14.29
CA GLY A 213 11.66 -2.10 -15.68
C GLY A 213 11.45 -0.64 -16.02
N SER A 214 10.93 -0.40 -17.22
CA SER A 214 10.31 0.88 -17.56
C SER A 214 8.90 0.91 -16.95
N PRO A 215 8.38 2.09 -16.56
CA PRO A 215 7.00 2.21 -16.12
C PRO A 215 6.04 1.87 -17.26
N ASP A 216 4.93 1.21 -16.94
CA ASP A 216 3.85 0.92 -17.89
C ASP A 216 3.01 2.19 -18.17
N THR A 217 2.87 3.06 -17.16
CA THR A 217 2.15 4.33 -17.26
C THR A 217 2.91 5.49 -16.59
N ASN A 218 2.70 6.71 -17.08
CA ASN A 218 3.29 7.91 -16.48
C ASN A 218 2.43 9.14 -16.76
N PHE A 219 2.07 9.88 -15.71
CA PHE A 219 1.31 11.13 -15.85
C PHE A 219 1.63 12.15 -14.75
N PRO A 220 1.39 13.44 -15.02
CA PRO A 220 1.41 14.46 -13.98
C PRO A 220 0.16 14.43 -13.09
N PHE A 221 0.36 14.52 -11.77
CA PHE A 221 -0.68 14.91 -10.82
C PHE A 221 -0.08 15.72 -9.66
N GLY A 222 -0.76 16.82 -9.29
CA GLY A 222 -0.35 17.75 -8.23
C GLY A 222 -0.04 19.17 -8.69
N ALA A 223 0.18 20.07 -7.74
CA ALA A 223 0.40 21.48 -8.05
C ALA A 223 1.79 21.72 -8.65
N THR A 224 1.84 22.47 -9.75
CA THR A 224 3.08 22.95 -10.36
C THR A 224 3.68 24.16 -9.65
N ALA A 225 2.95 24.75 -8.68
CA ALA A 225 3.41 25.89 -7.90
C ALA A 225 4.44 25.49 -6.83
N SER A 226 5.63 26.08 -6.88
CA SER A 226 6.83 25.65 -6.12
C SER A 226 6.77 25.80 -4.60
N HIS A 227 5.75 26.46 -4.04
CA HIS A 227 5.64 26.71 -2.60
C HIS A 227 4.75 25.71 -1.86
N LEU A 228 4.03 24.85 -2.59
CA LEU A 228 3.16 23.83 -2.00
C LEU A 228 3.96 22.55 -1.76
N ARG A 229 3.97 22.10 -0.50
CA ARG A 229 4.44 20.75 -0.15
C ARG A 229 3.26 19.80 -0.32
N GLU A 230 3.46 18.78 -1.14
CA GLU A 230 2.48 17.73 -1.36
C GLU A 230 3.15 16.38 -1.14
N GLU A 231 2.52 15.57 -0.31
CA GLU A 231 2.93 14.20 -0.03
C GLU A 231 2.03 13.26 -0.84
N PRO A 232 2.58 12.34 -1.66
CA PRO A 232 1.78 11.39 -2.41
C PRO A 232 1.17 10.38 -1.46
N VAL A 233 -0.08 10.02 -1.75
CA VAL A 233 -0.80 8.93 -1.12
C VAL A 233 -1.51 8.10 -2.17
N VAL A 234 -1.72 6.84 -1.89
CA VAL A 234 -2.37 5.87 -2.78
C VAL A 234 -3.51 5.25 -2.03
N GLY A 235 -4.62 4.99 -2.72
CA GLY A 235 -5.75 4.26 -2.17
C GLY A 235 -6.86 4.17 -3.21
N ASP A 236 -7.78 3.24 -3.02
CA ASP A 236 -9.02 3.18 -3.78
C ASP A 236 -10.00 4.26 -3.29
N TRP A 237 -10.07 5.42 -3.94
CA TRP A 237 -10.87 6.53 -3.43
C TRP A 237 -12.38 6.43 -3.73
N ASP A 238 -12.80 5.47 -4.55
CA ASP A 238 -14.18 5.33 -4.97
C ASP A 238 -14.79 3.92 -4.80
N GLY A 239 -14.03 2.99 -4.24
CA GLY A 239 -14.50 1.64 -3.90
C GLY A 239 -14.59 0.71 -5.08
N ASN A 240 -13.81 0.95 -6.14
CA ASN A 240 -13.85 0.13 -7.35
C ASN A 240 -12.84 -1.03 -7.34
N GLY A 241 -12.01 -1.14 -6.29
CA GLY A 241 -10.95 -2.13 -6.13
C GLY A 241 -9.61 -1.74 -6.77
N THR A 242 -9.51 -0.57 -7.40
CA THR A 242 -8.29 -0.04 -8.01
C THR A 242 -7.75 1.13 -7.20
N ASP A 243 -6.51 1.01 -6.77
CA ASP A 243 -5.76 2.07 -6.13
C ASP A 243 -5.38 3.18 -7.12
N THR A 244 -5.60 4.41 -6.68
CA THR A 244 -5.44 5.60 -7.51
C THR A 244 -4.74 6.74 -6.75
N PRO A 245 -4.10 7.69 -7.47
CA PRO A 245 -3.33 8.76 -6.86
C PRO A 245 -4.13 9.71 -5.97
N GLY A 246 -3.53 10.05 -4.84
CA GLY A 246 -3.91 11.17 -4.00
C GLY A 246 -2.72 12.00 -3.55
N LEU A 247 -3.00 13.19 -3.03
CA LEU A 247 -2.02 14.13 -2.52
C LEU A 247 -2.51 14.77 -1.23
N LEU A 248 -1.67 14.78 -0.22
CA LEU A 248 -1.83 15.63 0.93
C LEU A 248 -1.07 16.92 0.75
N ARG A 249 -1.82 18.00 0.62
CA ARG A 249 -1.29 19.34 0.47
C ARG A 249 -1.36 20.07 1.82
N ASN A 250 -0.22 20.57 2.27
CA ASN A 250 -0.18 21.52 3.38
C ASN A 250 -0.48 22.93 2.84
N VAL A 251 -1.58 23.54 3.30
CA VAL A 251 -1.96 24.91 2.90
C VAL A 251 -1.42 25.90 3.95
N PRO A 252 -0.55 26.86 3.58
CA PRO A 252 0.07 27.78 4.55
C PRO A 252 -0.94 28.65 5.34
N ALA A 253 -0.54 29.04 6.55
CA ALA A 253 -1.31 29.75 7.58
C ALA A 253 -1.86 31.15 7.22
N SER A 254 -1.75 31.63 5.97
CA SER A 254 -2.45 32.84 5.52
C SER A 254 -3.95 32.60 5.24
N ASN A 255 -4.42 31.35 5.35
CA ASN A 255 -5.83 31.01 5.38
C ASN A 255 -6.43 31.38 6.76
N PRO A 256 -7.50 32.19 6.85
CA PRO A 256 -8.14 32.56 8.12
C PRO A 256 -8.66 31.38 8.98
N GLU A 257 -8.66 30.15 8.45
CA GLU A 257 -9.05 28.92 9.16
C GLU A 257 -7.87 28.09 9.72
N GLY A 258 -6.62 28.57 9.63
CA GLY A 258 -5.43 27.80 10.04
C GLY A 258 -4.96 26.82 8.95
N GLY A 259 -3.73 26.32 9.07
CA GLY A 259 -3.06 25.50 8.04
C GLY A 259 -3.60 24.07 7.97
N LEU A 260 -4.78 23.92 7.39
CA LEU A 260 -5.45 22.64 7.25
C LEU A 260 -4.76 21.75 6.21
N GLN A 261 -4.77 20.45 6.46
CA GLN A 261 -4.33 19.41 5.53
C GLN A 261 -5.43 19.18 4.48
N LEU A 262 -5.15 19.57 3.23
CA LEU A 262 -6.06 19.38 2.10
C LEU A 262 -5.69 18.08 1.37
N TRP A 263 -6.62 17.14 1.38
CA TRP A 263 -6.53 15.90 0.65
C TRP A 263 -7.13 16.11 -0.73
N LEU A 264 -6.42 15.63 -1.75
CA LEU A 264 -6.83 15.65 -3.13
C LEU A 264 -6.73 14.22 -3.62
N TYR A 265 -7.73 13.75 -4.36
CA TYR A 265 -7.71 12.41 -4.88
C TYR A 265 -8.14 12.38 -6.33
N ARG A 266 -7.79 11.28 -6.97
CA ARG A 266 -8.22 10.92 -8.31
C ARG A 266 -8.82 9.54 -8.28
N ASN A 267 -9.67 9.27 -9.25
CA ASN A 267 -10.29 7.96 -9.46
C ASN A 267 -9.73 7.27 -10.71
N GLU A 268 -8.69 7.85 -11.32
CA GLU A 268 -8.08 7.34 -12.54
C GLU A 268 -6.57 7.52 -12.55
N ASN A 269 -5.90 6.48 -13.06
CA ASN A 269 -4.47 6.41 -13.33
C ASN A 269 -4.11 7.07 -14.68
N THR A 270 -4.54 8.33 -14.85
CA THR A 270 -4.39 9.10 -16.11
C THR A 270 -3.90 10.52 -15.85
N THR A 271 -3.79 11.39 -16.87
CA THR A 271 -3.53 12.84 -16.64
C THR A 271 -4.82 13.59 -16.35
N GLY A 272 -4.82 14.53 -15.40
CA GLY A 272 -6.03 15.25 -15.01
C GLY A 272 -5.91 16.09 -13.73
N GLY A 273 -6.98 16.82 -13.42
CA GLY A 273 -7.16 17.48 -12.13
C GLY A 273 -7.56 16.48 -11.04
N ALA A 274 -7.70 16.96 -9.80
CA ALA A 274 -8.29 16.14 -8.74
C ALA A 274 -9.79 15.94 -9.01
N ASP A 275 -10.27 14.72 -8.83
CA ASP A 275 -11.69 14.36 -8.95
C ASP A 275 -12.47 14.79 -7.72
N GLY A 276 -11.80 14.87 -6.57
CA GLY A 276 -12.35 15.48 -5.36
C GLY A 276 -11.30 15.92 -4.36
N SER A 277 -11.80 16.51 -3.28
CA SER A 277 -10.95 16.99 -2.19
C SER A 277 -11.72 17.10 -0.89
N PHE A 278 -11.02 16.92 0.23
CA PHE A 278 -11.58 17.14 1.56
C PHE A 278 -10.50 17.63 2.53
N VAL A 279 -10.94 18.18 3.66
CA VAL A 279 -10.04 18.71 4.68
C VAL A 279 -10.10 17.86 5.93
N PHE A 280 -9.01 17.15 6.20
CA PHE A 280 -8.84 16.32 7.38
C PHE A 280 -7.43 16.52 7.92
N GLY A 281 -7.31 16.89 9.20
CA GLY A 281 -6.05 17.22 9.85
C GLY A 281 -5.99 18.65 10.40
N SER A 282 -4.80 19.11 10.78
CA SER A 282 -4.56 20.44 11.36
C SER A 282 -3.11 20.92 11.13
N ASP A 283 -2.85 22.20 11.36
CA ASP A 283 -1.52 22.82 11.29
C ASP A 283 -0.58 22.45 12.44
N ALA A 284 -1.12 21.85 13.51
CA ALA A 284 -0.33 21.30 14.60
C ALA A 284 0.48 20.06 14.16
N PHE A 285 0.07 19.40 13.07
CA PHE A 285 0.81 18.30 12.50
C PHE A 285 2.00 18.83 11.71
N ARG A 286 3.21 18.68 12.29
CA ARG A 286 4.43 18.88 11.50
C ARG A 286 4.47 17.81 10.44
N VAL A 287 4.18 18.17 9.19
CA VAL A 287 4.50 17.35 8.01
C VAL A 287 6.02 17.27 7.91
N GLY A 288 6.59 16.33 8.65
CA GLY A 288 7.94 15.78 8.44
C GLY A 288 7.82 14.47 7.67
N VAL A 289 8.96 13.91 7.28
CA VAL A 289 9.15 12.71 6.43
C VAL A 289 8.42 11.42 6.85
N ASP A 290 7.63 11.45 7.92
CA ASP A 290 7.00 10.31 8.57
C ASP A 290 5.50 10.57 8.74
N ALA A 291 4.71 10.44 7.67
CA ALA A 291 3.29 10.04 7.67
C ALA A 291 2.58 10.57 6.42
N LEU A 292 2.23 9.67 5.51
CA LEU A 292 0.83 9.55 5.07
C LEU A 292 0.64 8.29 4.22
N PHE A 293 -0.14 7.35 4.74
CA PHE A 293 -0.66 6.21 4.01
C PHE A 293 -2.18 6.37 3.98
N VAL A 294 -2.80 6.09 2.84
CA VAL A 294 -4.26 5.95 2.74
C VAL A 294 -4.50 4.46 2.52
N PRO A 295 -5.21 3.79 3.43
CA PRO A 295 -5.71 2.43 3.18
C PRO A 295 -6.79 2.42 2.07
N ARG A 296 -6.97 1.29 1.37
CA ARG A 296 -7.95 1.03 0.30
C ARG A 296 -9.40 1.27 0.72
N LEU A 297 -10.10 2.25 0.16
CA LEU A 297 -11.47 2.60 0.56
C LEU A 297 -12.55 1.92 -0.30
N THR A 298 -13.44 1.16 0.34
CA THR A 298 -14.77 0.85 -0.22
C THR A 298 -15.81 1.95 0.10
N ILE A 299 -16.54 2.44 -0.92
CA ILE A 299 -17.79 3.20 -0.77
C ILE A 299 -18.98 2.27 -1.03
N ASP A 300 -19.71 1.86 0.02
CA ASP A 300 -21.00 1.19 -0.15
C ASP A 300 -22.07 2.22 -0.56
N VAL A 301 -22.43 2.22 -1.85
CA VAL A 301 -23.64 2.90 -2.36
C VAL A 301 -24.80 1.90 -2.39
N SER A 302 -25.36 1.62 -1.21
CA SER A 302 -26.68 0.98 -1.06
C SER A 302 -27.60 1.71 -0.10
#